data_AF-A0A0G0DAY4-F1
#
_entry.id   AF-A0A0G0DAY4-F1
#
_cell.length_a   1.000
_cell.length_b   1.000
_cell.length_c   1.000
_cell.angle_alpha   90.00
_cell.angle_beta   90.00
_cell.angle_gamma   90.00
#
_symmetry.space_group_name_H-M   'P 1'
#
loop_
_entity.id
_entity.type
_entity.pdbx_description
1 polymer ?
#
loop_
_entity_poly.entity_id
_entity_poly.type
_entity_poly.pdbx_seq_one_letter_code
_entity_poly.pdbx_strand_id
1 'polypeptide(L)'
;MKMTSSNHVIIIPGLGNGVVKHVWATNSWKKFGIIPHVFDAKWKVEENGFQPKLERALKLVDRDRDWPWMSFNQATKSSPSFRESVLRAQKLEKTLTKHDRQKILTLRPWLDETVPYFTVPIEGARNEIVPSIEHVVSIALNMIIYKKRIIDFILK
;
A
#
# COMPACT_ATOMS: atom_id res chain seq x y z
N MET A 1 21.42 5.64 28.67
CA MET A 1 20.35 6.14 27.77
C MET A 1 19.99 5.03 26.80
N LYS A 2 18.71 4.63 26.67
CA LYS A 2 18.32 3.56 25.72
C LYS A 2 18.18 4.17 24.32
N MET A 3 18.97 3.71 23.34
CA MET A 3 18.67 3.99 21.94
C MET A 3 17.44 3.17 21.54
N THR A 4 16.31 3.84 21.32
CA THR A 4 15.17 3.23 20.66
C THR A 4 15.46 3.12 19.17
N SER A 5 15.56 1.89 18.64
CA SER A 5 15.67 1.68 17.19
C SER A 5 14.46 2.31 16.50
N SER A 6 14.74 3.19 15.54
CA SER A 6 13.70 3.91 14.80
C SER A 6 13.33 3.11 13.56
N ASN A 7 12.09 2.62 13.52
CA ASN A 7 11.61 1.78 12.44
C ASN A 7 11.06 2.67 11.32
N HIS A 8 11.72 2.67 10.17
CA HIS A 8 11.30 3.47 9.02
C HIS A 8 10.24 2.75 8.21
N VAL A 9 9.16 3.44 7.85
CA VAL A 9 8.02 2.87 7.12
C VAL A 9 7.72 3.74 5.91
N ILE A 10 7.81 3.15 4.70
CA ILE A 10 7.50 3.85 3.45
C ILE A 10 6.04 3.57 3.09
N ILE A 11 5.27 4.64 2.94
CA ILE A 11 3.82 4.64 2.72
C ILE A 11 3.55 5.11 1.30
N ILE A 12 3.05 4.21 0.46
CA ILE A 12 2.73 4.46 -0.95
C ILE A 12 1.21 4.56 -1.08
N PRO A 13 0.64 5.77 -1.31
CA PRO A 13 -0.79 5.97 -1.49
C PRO A 13 -1.23 5.53 -2.89
N GLY A 14 -2.50 5.13 -3.00
CA GLY A 14 -3.14 4.79 -4.29
C GLY A 14 -3.43 6.00 -5.18
N LEU A 15 -4.22 5.77 -6.24
CA LEU A 15 -4.51 6.68 -7.36
C LEU A 15 -4.94 8.12 -6.98
N GLY A 16 -5.39 8.36 -5.75
CA GLY A 16 -5.85 9.67 -5.28
C GLY A 16 -4.75 10.69 -4.95
N ASN A 17 -3.46 10.32 -4.97
CA ASN A 17 -2.31 11.17 -4.61
C ASN A 17 -2.50 11.94 -3.27
N GLY A 18 -3.13 11.31 -2.27
CA GLY A 18 -3.57 11.96 -1.03
C GLY A 18 -2.47 12.28 -0.01
N VAL A 19 -1.27 12.65 -0.46
CA VAL A 19 -0.01 12.71 0.31
C VAL A 19 -0.17 13.46 1.64
N VAL A 20 -0.69 14.69 1.62
CA VAL A 20 -0.88 15.54 2.81
C VAL A 20 -1.75 14.85 3.87
N LYS A 21 -2.82 14.16 3.45
CA LYS A 21 -3.72 13.43 4.36
C LYS A 21 -3.03 12.25 5.03
N HIS A 22 -2.16 11.54 4.31
CA HIS A 22 -1.40 10.41 4.83
C HIS A 22 -0.30 10.89 5.80
N VAL A 23 0.42 11.96 5.48
CA VAL A 23 1.42 12.59 6.37
C VAL A 23 0.77 13.01 7.68
N TRP A 24 -0.39 13.68 7.63
CA TRP A 24 -1.12 14.10 8.82
C TRP A 24 -1.56 12.92 9.71
N ALA A 25 -2.23 11.92 9.11
CA ALA A 25 -2.72 10.75 9.85
C ALA A 25 -1.60 9.95 10.54
N THR A 26 -0.48 9.79 9.83
CA THR A 26 0.65 8.94 10.26
C THR A 26 1.64 9.65 11.19
N ASN A 27 1.61 10.99 11.29
CA ASN A 27 2.50 11.74 12.19
C ASN A 27 2.40 11.28 13.67
N SER A 28 1.24 10.73 14.07
CA SER A 28 1.05 10.13 15.40
C SER A 28 1.86 8.85 15.68
N TRP A 29 2.39 8.19 14.64
CA TRP A 29 3.12 6.92 14.73
C TRP A 29 4.54 7.10 15.29
N LYS A 30 5.09 8.32 15.24
CA LYS A 30 6.39 8.69 15.85
C LYS A 30 6.43 8.39 17.35
N LYS A 31 5.27 8.44 18.03
CA LYS A 31 5.12 8.07 19.46
C LYS A 31 5.35 6.58 19.75
N PHE A 32 5.45 5.74 18.72
CA PHE A 32 5.70 4.29 18.79
C PHE A 32 7.09 3.92 18.22
N GLY A 33 7.98 4.89 18.02
CA GLY A 33 9.31 4.66 17.43
C GLY A 33 9.29 4.42 15.91
N ILE A 34 8.20 4.76 15.22
CA ILE A 34 8.06 4.60 13.78
C ILE A 34 8.17 5.95 13.06
N ILE A 35 9.02 6.02 12.04
CA ILE A 35 9.24 7.19 11.19
C ILE A 35 8.58 6.94 9.82
N PRO A 36 7.38 7.51 9.56
CA PRO A 36 6.70 7.34 8.29
C PRO A 36 7.25 8.28 7.21
N HIS A 37 7.49 7.74 6.02
CA HIS A 37 7.86 8.45 4.79
C HIS A 37 6.74 8.26 3.77
N VAL A 38 6.05 9.32 3.34
CA VAL A 38 4.96 9.21 2.34
C VAL A 38 5.49 9.54 0.95
N PHE A 39 5.38 8.59 0.03
CA PHE A 39 5.87 8.70 -1.35
C PHE A 39 4.76 9.22 -2.28
N ASP A 40 5.04 10.22 -3.14
CA ASP A 40 4.11 10.62 -4.20
C ASP A 40 4.41 9.87 -5.51
N ALA A 41 3.59 8.85 -5.77
CA ALA A 41 3.71 8.04 -6.99
C ALA A 41 3.21 8.74 -8.27
N LYS A 42 2.46 9.85 -8.17
CA LYS A 42 1.92 10.60 -9.31
C LYS A 42 1.20 9.72 -10.35
N TRP A 43 0.31 8.83 -9.89
CA TRP A 43 -0.34 7.82 -10.72
C TRP A 43 -1.07 8.38 -11.96
N LYS A 44 -1.72 9.54 -11.80
CA LYS A 44 -2.55 10.23 -12.80
C LYS A 44 -1.80 11.06 -13.84
N VAL A 45 -0.49 11.25 -13.72
CA VAL A 45 0.31 12.03 -14.68
C VAL A 45 0.81 11.12 -15.79
N GLU A 46 0.70 11.51 -17.06
CA GLU A 46 1.44 10.85 -18.13
C GLU A 46 2.92 11.21 -18.05
N GLU A 47 3.69 10.28 -17.53
CA GLU A 47 5.16 10.23 -17.60
C GLU A 47 5.49 8.90 -18.29
N ASN A 48 6.62 8.83 -19.00
CA ASN A 48 6.96 7.84 -20.05
C ASN A 48 6.89 6.35 -19.66
N GLY A 49 5.69 5.81 -19.44
CA GLY A 49 5.45 4.40 -19.10
C GLY A 49 5.65 4.07 -17.61
N PHE A 50 5.71 2.77 -17.32
CA PHE A 50 5.89 2.28 -15.95
C PHE A 50 7.32 2.47 -15.44
N GLN A 51 8.30 2.14 -16.28
CA GLN A 51 9.70 2.06 -15.89
C GLN A 51 10.26 3.33 -15.21
N PRO A 52 9.84 4.57 -15.56
CA PRO A 52 10.25 5.78 -14.82
C PRO A 52 9.60 5.94 -13.42
N LYS A 53 8.37 5.44 -13.22
CA LYS A 53 7.66 5.54 -11.93
C LYS A 53 8.05 4.42 -10.98
N LEU A 54 8.25 3.23 -11.56
CA LEU A 54 9.15 2.21 -11.03
C LEU A 54 10.47 2.90 -10.66
N GLU A 55 11.24 3.48 -11.58
CA GLU A 55 12.57 4.06 -11.29
C GLU A 55 12.59 5.16 -10.21
N ARG A 56 11.50 5.90 -9.97
CA ARG A 56 11.41 6.78 -8.80
C ARG A 56 11.07 6.04 -7.52
N ALA A 57 10.12 5.10 -7.54
CA ALA A 57 9.88 4.18 -6.41
C ALA A 57 11.07 3.21 -6.19
N LEU A 58 11.97 3.09 -7.18
CA LEU A 58 13.23 2.35 -7.11
C LEU A 58 14.28 3.25 -6.45
N LYS A 59 14.51 4.45 -6.99
CA LYS A 59 15.39 5.46 -6.36
C LYS A 59 14.87 5.98 -5.00
N LEU A 60 13.76 5.43 -4.49
CA LEU A 60 13.20 5.60 -3.14
C LEU A 60 12.91 4.26 -2.39
N VAL A 61 13.17 3.07 -2.95
CA VAL A 61 13.04 1.73 -2.28
C VAL A 61 13.85 0.60 -2.97
N ASP A 62 13.95 0.65 -4.30
CA ASP A 62 14.04 -0.47 -5.24
C ASP A 62 12.76 -1.33 -5.32
N ARG A 63 11.57 -0.65 -5.28
CA ARG A 63 10.21 -1.21 -5.52
C ARG A 63 9.40 -0.50 -6.64
N ASP A 64 8.11 -0.82 -6.73
CA ASP A 64 7.37 -1.21 -7.96
C ASP A 64 5.82 -0.99 -7.75
N ARG A 65 4.99 -0.76 -8.81
CA ARG A 65 3.58 -1.28 -9.04
C ARG A 65 2.27 -0.49 -8.70
N ASP A 66 1.14 -0.78 -9.40
CA ASP A 66 -0.31 -0.41 -9.21
C ASP A 66 -1.39 -1.27 -10.04
N TRP A 67 -2.72 -1.22 -9.72
CA TRP A 67 -3.75 -2.32 -9.71
C TRP A 67 -4.92 -2.22 -10.81
N PRO A 68 -6.22 -2.71 -10.73
CA PRO A 68 -6.91 -3.29 -11.92
C PRO A 68 -8.47 -3.13 -12.21
N TRP A 69 -9.30 -2.46 -11.40
CA TRP A 69 -10.78 -2.65 -11.20
C TRP A 69 -11.77 -2.13 -12.28
N MET A 70 -11.34 -2.10 -13.53
CA MET A 70 -12.06 -1.55 -14.67
C MET A 70 -11.39 -2.33 -15.82
N SER A 71 -12.07 -3.33 -16.39
CA SER A 71 -11.51 -4.61 -16.90
C SER A 71 -10.01 -4.63 -17.31
N PHE A 72 -9.10 -4.63 -16.32
CA PHE A 72 -7.64 -4.40 -16.41
C PHE A 72 -7.18 -3.32 -17.40
N ASN A 73 -7.31 -3.59 -18.70
CA ASN A 73 -7.22 -2.66 -19.83
C ASN A 73 -7.86 -1.29 -19.57
N GLN A 74 -9.06 -1.24 -18.99
CA GLN A 74 -9.73 0.05 -18.77
C GLN A 74 -9.13 0.83 -17.59
N ALA A 75 -8.86 0.17 -16.44
CA ALA A 75 -8.27 0.74 -15.21
C ALA A 75 -6.88 1.33 -15.47
N THR A 76 -6.23 0.78 -16.49
CA THR A 76 -4.86 1.08 -16.85
C THR A 76 -4.79 1.87 -18.16
N LYS A 77 -5.93 2.22 -18.77
CA LYS A 77 -6.04 2.98 -20.02
C LYS A 77 -5.37 4.35 -19.94
N SER A 78 -5.58 5.05 -18.82
CA SER A 78 -5.00 6.37 -18.53
C SER A 78 -3.63 6.29 -17.84
N SER A 79 -3.07 5.09 -17.67
CA SER A 79 -1.81 4.91 -16.96
C SER A 79 -1.18 3.55 -17.33
N PRO A 80 -0.35 3.50 -18.39
CA PRO A 80 0.52 2.36 -18.66
C PRO A 80 1.43 2.03 -17.45
N SER A 81 1.74 3.05 -16.65
CA SER A 81 2.44 2.93 -15.36
C SER A 81 1.65 2.24 -14.24
N PHE A 82 0.32 2.21 -14.35
CA PHE A 82 -0.51 1.29 -13.60
C PHE A 82 -0.43 -0.08 -14.29
N ARG A 83 -0.69 -0.16 -15.62
CA ARG A 83 -0.79 -1.42 -16.39
C ARG A 83 0.24 -2.50 -16.09
N GLU A 84 1.51 -2.20 -16.36
CA GLU A 84 2.57 -3.21 -16.43
C GLU A 84 2.76 -3.96 -15.10
N SER A 85 2.48 -3.24 -14.02
CA SER A 85 2.43 -3.75 -12.66
C SER A 85 1.63 -5.03 -12.49
N VAL A 86 0.35 -5.01 -12.87
CA VAL A 86 -0.65 -5.95 -12.30
C VAL A 86 -0.22 -7.37 -12.61
N LEU A 87 0.19 -7.55 -13.86
CA LEU A 87 0.78 -8.75 -14.43
C LEU A 87 2.07 -9.15 -13.71
N ARG A 88 2.98 -8.18 -13.45
CA ARG A 88 4.26 -8.40 -12.78
C ARG A 88 4.07 -8.75 -11.29
N ALA A 89 3.10 -8.15 -10.61
CA ALA A 89 2.68 -8.47 -9.24
C ALA A 89 2.06 -9.86 -9.14
N GLN A 90 1.06 -10.16 -9.97
CA GLN A 90 0.46 -11.50 -10.10
C GLN A 90 1.46 -12.58 -10.52
N LYS A 91 2.56 -12.21 -11.17
CA LYS A 91 3.68 -13.12 -11.50
C LYS A 91 4.62 -13.34 -10.31
N LEU A 92 5.01 -12.29 -9.57
CA LEU A 92 5.95 -12.43 -8.44
C LEU A 92 5.29 -12.89 -7.13
N GLU A 93 3.99 -12.63 -6.92
CA GLU A 93 3.25 -13.13 -5.77
C GLU A 93 3.38 -14.66 -5.67
N LYS A 94 3.26 -15.36 -6.79
CA LYS A 94 3.48 -16.82 -6.93
C LYS A 94 4.89 -17.30 -6.58
N THR A 95 5.89 -16.42 -6.52
CA THR A 95 7.27 -16.75 -6.12
C THR A 95 7.55 -16.49 -4.63
N LEU A 96 6.62 -15.89 -3.88
CA LEU A 96 6.78 -15.64 -2.45
C LEU A 96 6.73 -16.93 -1.64
N THR A 97 7.75 -17.15 -0.80
CA THR A 97 7.77 -18.29 0.12
C THR A 97 6.75 -18.11 1.24
N LYS A 98 6.50 -19.18 2.03
CA LYS A 98 5.65 -19.10 3.23
C LYS A 98 6.15 -18.05 4.23
N HIS A 99 7.48 -17.88 4.35
CA HIS A 99 8.11 -16.89 5.23
C HIS A 99 7.96 -15.45 4.70
N ASP A 100 7.95 -15.25 3.38
CA ASP A 100 7.70 -13.92 2.81
C ASP A 100 6.23 -13.53 2.94
N ARG A 101 5.31 -14.49 2.77
CA ARG A 101 3.87 -14.29 2.97
C ARG A 101 3.52 -13.93 4.42
N GLN A 102 4.24 -14.48 5.41
CA GLN A 102 4.11 -14.07 6.82
C GLN A 102 4.44 -12.58 7.06
N LYS A 103 5.24 -11.95 6.19
CA LYS A 103 5.57 -10.51 6.25
C LYS A 103 4.57 -9.61 5.52
N ILE A 104 3.43 -10.16 5.09
CA ILE A 104 2.35 -9.44 4.45
C ILE A 104 1.13 -9.38 5.37
N LEU A 105 0.68 -8.16 5.66
CA LEU A 105 -0.62 -7.85 6.27
C LEU A 105 -1.51 -7.19 5.22
N THR A 106 -2.68 -7.77 4.98
CA THR A 106 -3.76 -7.11 4.23
C THR A 106 -4.84 -6.65 5.20
N LEU A 107 -5.32 -5.42 5.03
CA LEU A 107 -6.41 -4.82 5.80
C LEU A 107 -7.49 -4.39 4.82
N ARG A 108 -8.69 -4.96 4.93
CA ARG A 108 -9.81 -4.63 4.02
C ARG A 108 -11.07 -4.18 4.76
N PRO A 109 -11.93 -3.35 4.14
CA PRO A 109 -13.24 -3.02 4.68
C PRO A 109 -14.18 -4.24 4.71
N TRP A 110 -15.37 -4.07 5.29
CA TRP A 110 -16.51 -4.94 5.00
C TRP A 110 -17.03 -4.71 3.56
N LEU A 111 -17.16 -3.45 3.14
CA LEU A 111 -17.57 -3.05 1.80
C LEU A 111 -16.63 -1.96 1.27
N ASP A 112 -16.11 -2.18 0.07
CA ASP A 112 -15.19 -1.29 -0.64
C ASP A 112 -15.74 -1.07 -2.05
N GLU A 113 -15.98 0.18 -2.41
CA GLU A 113 -16.55 0.62 -3.69
C GLU A 113 -15.49 0.74 -4.80
N THR A 114 -14.21 0.73 -4.45
CA THR A 114 -13.08 0.85 -5.37
C THR A 114 -12.44 -0.52 -5.67
N VAL A 115 -12.37 -1.42 -4.68
CA VAL A 115 -11.61 -2.68 -4.76
C VAL A 115 -12.47 -3.87 -4.34
N PRO A 116 -12.84 -4.80 -5.25
CA PRO A 116 -13.67 -5.95 -4.89
C PRO A 116 -13.03 -6.78 -3.77
N TYR A 117 -13.75 -6.98 -2.66
CA TYR A 117 -13.20 -7.44 -1.38
C TYR A 117 -12.44 -8.78 -1.44
N PHE A 118 -12.75 -9.63 -2.42
CA PHE A 118 -12.13 -10.94 -2.64
C PHE A 118 -10.78 -10.88 -3.39
N THR A 119 -10.42 -9.71 -3.94
CA THR A 119 -9.13 -9.48 -4.64
C THR A 119 -8.01 -8.96 -3.74
N VAL A 120 -8.34 -8.63 -2.48
CA VAL A 120 -7.39 -8.08 -1.48
C VAL A 120 -6.63 -9.17 -0.70
N PRO A 121 -7.23 -10.31 -0.32
CA PRO A 121 -6.51 -11.34 0.44
C PRO A 121 -5.39 -12.01 -0.37
N ILE A 122 -4.24 -12.22 0.26
CA ILE A 122 -3.12 -12.99 -0.30
C ILE A 122 -3.03 -14.32 0.44
N GLU A 123 -2.96 -15.44 -0.28
CA GLU A 123 -2.92 -16.78 0.34
C GLU A 123 -1.68 -16.94 1.23
N GLY A 124 -1.84 -17.52 2.42
CA GLY A 124 -0.76 -17.68 3.40
C GLY A 124 -0.28 -16.39 4.07
N ALA A 125 -0.83 -15.23 3.73
CA ALA A 125 -0.56 -13.96 4.41
C ALA A 125 -1.51 -13.72 5.59
N ARG A 126 -1.20 -12.71 6.42
CA ARG A 126 -2.12 -12.24 7.46
C ARG A 126 -3.18 -11.35 6.81
N ASN A 127 -4.42 -11.80 6.77
CA ASN A 127 -5.52 -11.07 6.13
C ASN A 127 -6.57 -10.71 7.18
N GLU A 128 -6.78 -9.42 7.44
CA GLU A 128 -7.78 -8.96 8.42
C GLU A 128 -8.88 -8.10 7.78
N ILE A 129 -10.05 -8.16 8.40
CA ILE A 129 -11.19 -7.29 8.11
C ILE A 129 -11.25 -6.18 9.17
N VAL A 130 -11.53 -4.98 8.72
CA VAL A 130 -11.69 -3.77 9.53
C VAL A 130 -13.17 -3.40 9.52
N PRO A 131 -13.79 -3.09 10.68
CA PRO A 131 -15.22 -2.79 10.77
C PRO A 131 -15.50 -1.38 10.22
N SER A 132 -15.47 -1.28 8.91
CA SER A 132 -15.62 -0.04 8.16
C SER A 132 -16.20 -0.31 6.77
N ILE A 133 -16.80 0.74 6.20
CA ILE A 133 -17.25 0.82 4.82
C ILE A 133 -16.50 1.96 4.13
N GLU A 134 -16.53 1.96 2.80
CA GLU A 134 -15.86 2.92 1.91
C GLU A 134 -14.31 2.88 1.94
N HIS A 135 -13.70 2.91 0.76
CA HIS A 135 -12.26 2.76 0.57
C HIS A 135 -11.45 3.83 1.30
N VAL A 136 -11.79 5.10 1.05
CA VAL A 136 -11.06 6.26 1.59
C VAL A 136 -11.26 6.41 3.10
N VAL A 137 -12.47 6.15 3.60
CA VAL A 137 -12.80 6.17 5.03
C VAL A 137 -12.04 5.07 5.76
N SER A 138 -12.04 3.85 5.20
CA SER A 138 -11.32 2.71 5.78
C SER A 138 -9.80 2.92 5.82
N ILE A 139 -9.20 3.54 4.80
CA ILE A 139 -7.77 3.93 4.81
C ILE A 139 -7.49 4.92 5.96
N ALA A 140 -8.33 5.94 6.14
CA ALA A 140 -8.16 6.91 7.23
C ALA A 140 -8.32 6.26 8.62
N LEU A 141 -9.36 5.44 8.82
CA LEU A 141 -9.60 4.70 10.06
C LEU A 141 -8.43 3.80 10.43
N ASN A 142 -7.81 3.13 9.45
CA ASN A 142 -6.63 2.30 9.66
C ASN A 142 -5.38 3.10 10.05
N MET A 143 -5.13 4.26 9.43
CA MET A 143 -3.98 5.10 9.80
C MET A 143 -4.14 5.83 11.14
N ILE A 144 -5.38 6.09 11.58
CA ILE A 144 -5.67 6.96 12.74
C ILE A 144 -6.11 6.15 13.96
N ILE A 145 -7.13 5.28 13.82
CA ILE A 145 -7.76 4.57 14.94
C ILE A 145 -7.15 3.17 15.09
N TYR A 146 -7.23 2.34 14.05
CA TYR A 146 -6.75 0.96 14.10
C TYR A 146 -5.23 0.82 13.91
N LYS A 147 -4.48 1.93 13.87
CA LYS A 147 -3.02 1.97 13.63
C LYS A 147 -2.22 1.02 14.49
N LYS A 148 -2.67 0.72 15.72
CA LYS A 148 -1.99 -0.25 16.58
C LYS A 148 -1.88 -1.64 15.93
N ARG A 149 -2.86 -2.07 15.12
CA ARG A 149 -2.78 -3.34 14.37
C ARG A 149 -1.60 -3.37 13.40
N ILE A 150 -1.39 -2.27 12.68
CA ILE A 150 -0.27 -2.11 11.72
C ILE A 150 1.06 -2.01 12.49
N ILE A 151 1.10 -1.21 13.56
CA ILE A 151 2.30 -1.00 14.38
C ILE A 151 2.72 -2.31 15.09
N ASP A 152 1.78 -3.03 15.71
CA ASP A 152 2.04 -4.34 16.34
C ASP A 152 2.40 -5.44 15.31
N PHE A 153 2.15 -5.24 14.01
CA PHE A 153 2.58 -6.12 12.92
C PHE A 153 3.96 -5.74 12.34
N ILE A 154 4.33 -4.46 12.39
CA ILE A 154 5.66 -3.98 11.96
C ILE A 154 6.74 -4.29 13.02
N LEU A 155 6.34 -4.43 14.30
CA LEU A 155 7.25 -4.56 15.44
C LEU A 155 7.30 -5.97 16.07
N LYS A 156 6.70 -7.00 15.44
CA LYS A 156 6.65 -8.38 15.95
C LYS A 156 6.78 -9.41 14.82
#